data_AF-A0A535ZUM1-F1
#
_entry.id   AF-A0A535ZUM1-F1
#
_cell.length_a   1.000
_cell.length_b   1.000
_cell.length_c   1.000
_cell.angle_alpha   90.00
_cell.angle_beta   90.00
_cell.angle_gamma   90.00
#
_symmetry.space_group_name_H-M   'P 1'
#
loop_
_entity.id
_entity.type
_entity.pdbx_description
1 polymer ?
#
loop_
_entity_poly.entity_id
_entity_poly.type
_entity_poly.pdbx_seq_one_letter_code
_entity_poly.pdbx_strand_id
1 'polypeptide(L)' 'MKPLSEAALRRMASGLHLELNAHELTRLRPMVQDLLDVAEALRGRQSGGPDRVGHGEHRPQKSG' A
#
# COMPACT_ATOMS: atom_id res chain seq x y z
N MET A 1 -5.26 -4.18 7.03
CA MET A 1 -6.37 -3.21 7.10
C MET A 1 -7.73 -3.85 7.40
N LYS A 2 -8.76 -3.06 7.75
CA LYS A 2 -10.17 -3.51 7.73
C LYS A 2 -10.63 -3.60 6.27
N PRO A 3 -11.48 -4.59 5.91
CA PRO A 3 -11.97 -4.74 4.55
C PRO A 3 -12.79 -3.51 4.09
N LEU A 4 -12.68 -3.19 2.81
CA LEU A 4 -13.36 -2.07 2.17
C LEU A 4 -14.88 -2.25 2.27
N SER A 5 -15.54 -1.31 2.95
CA SER A 5 -17.00 -1.29 3.02
C SER A 5 -17.60 -0.77 1.73
N GLU A 6 -18.82 -1.22 1.42
CA GLU A 6 -19.57 -0.72 0.27
C GLU A 6 -19.80 0.80 0.34
N ALA A 7 -20.09 1.33 1.53
CA ALA A 7 -20.24 2.77 1.74
C ALA A 7 -18.96 3.54 1.41
N ALA A 8 -17.77 3.01 1.76
CA ALA A 8 -16.51 3.62 1.41
C ALA A 8 -16.24 3.56 -0.11
N LEU A 9 -16.53 2.43 -0.75
CA LEU A 9 -16.44 2.28 -2.20
C LEU A 9 -17.37 3.26 -2.93
N ARG A 10 -18.60 3.42 -2.43
CA ARG A 10 -19.57 4.37 -3.00
C ARG A 10 -19.10 5.81 -2.90
N ARG A 11 -18.51 6.20 -1.76
CA ARG A 11 -17.92 7.53 -1.59
C ARG A 11 -16.75 7.78 -2.55
N MET A 12 -15.88 6.79 -2.77
CA MET A 12 -14.81 6.88 -3.75
C MET A 12 -15.35 7.03 -5.18
N ALA A 13 -16.33 6.22 -5.55
CA ALA A 13 -16.98 6.31 -6.86
C ALA A 13 -17.63 7.68 -7.10
N SER A 14 -18.32 8.23 -6.10
CA SER A 14 -18.89 9.58 -6.18
C SER A 14 -17.83 10.66 -6.37
N GLY A 15 -16.66 10.53 -5.73
CA GLY A 15 -15.52 11.43 -5.95
C GLY A 15 -14.94 11.38 -7.36
N LEU A 16 -15.20 10.31 -8.11
CA LEU A 16 -14.82 10.13 -9.51
C LEU A 16 -15.96 10.43 -10.48
N HIS A 17 -17.08 10.97 -10.00
CA HIS A 17 -18.31 11.18 -10.78
C HIS A 17 -18.84 9.89 -11.44
N LEU A 18 -18.67 8.74 -10.77
CA LEU A 18 -19.19 7.45 -11.21
C LEU A 18 -20.48 7.11 -10.45
N GLU A 19 -21.57 6.91 -11.18
CA GLU A 19 -22.84 6.41 -10.64
C GLU A 19 -22.89 4.89 -10.73
N LEU A 20 -22.47 4.21 -9.66
CA LEU A 20 -22.44 2.75 -9.59
C LEU A 20 -23.68 2.20 -8.90
N ASN A 21 -24.30 1.19 -9.52
CA ASN A 21 -25.34 0.38 -8.91
C ASN A 21 -24.76 -0.71 -8.00
N ALA A 22 -25.63 -1.40 -7.24
CA ALA A 22 -25.21 -2.40 -6.25
C ALA A 22 -24.42 -3.58 -6.86
N HIS A 23 -24.76 -4.01 -8.07
CA HIS A 23 -24.08 -5.09 -8.76
C HIS A 23 -22.68 -4.66 -9.23
N GLU A 24 -22.55 -3.43 -9.75
CA GLU A 24 -21.25 -2.85 -10.12
C GLU A 24 -20.35 -2.64 -8.90
N LEU A 25 -20.89 -2.14 -7.80
CA LEU A 25 -20.17 -2.00 -6.52
C LEU A 25 -19.66 -3.37 -6.04
N THR A 26 -20.49 -4.41 -6.11
CA THR A 26 -20.12 -5.77 -5.71
C THR A 26 -18.97 -6.32 -6.56
N ARG A 27 -18.99 -6.08 -7.87
CA ARG A 27 -17.90 -6.47 -8.78
C ARG A 27 -16.63 -5.66 -8.57
N LEU A 28 -16.77 -4.36 -8.29
CA LEU A 28 -15.64 -3.44 -8.19
C LEU A 28 -14.88 -3.57 -6.86
N ARG A 29 -15.60 -3.91 -5.79
CA ARG A 29 -15.05 -4.02 -4.43
C ARG A 29 -13.77 -4.85 -4.30
N PRO A 30 -13.68 -6.10 -4.80
CA PRO A 30 -12.44 -6.89 -4.66
C PRO A 30 -11.25 -6.24 -5.36
N MET A 31 -11.42 -5.69 -6.57
CA MET A 31 -10.32 -5.04 -7.31
C MET A 31 -9.80 -3.80 -6.58
N VAL A 32 -10.68 -2.98 -6.01
CA VAL A 32 -10.27 -1.80 -5.24
C VAL A 32 -9.61 -2.21 -3.92
N GLN A 33 -10.07 -3.28 -3.27
CA GLN A 33 -9.43 -3.83 -2.08
C GLN A 33 -7.99 -4.27 -2.38
N ASP A 34 -7.78 -5.05 -3.44
CA ASP A 34 -6.45 -5.53 -3.85
C ASP A 34 -5.49 -4.36 -4.10
N LEU A 35 -5.97 -3.29 -4.76
CA LEU A 35 -5.17 -2.09 -5.01
C LEU A 35 -4.78 -1.38 -3.71
N LEU A 36 -5.69 -1.27 -2.75
CA LEU A 36 -5.42 -0.66 -1.44
C LEU A 36 -4.40 -1.49 -0.65
N ASP A 37 -4.49 -2.81 -0.69
CA ASP A 37 -3.55 -3.71 -0.02
C ASP A 37 -2.14 -3.59 -0.61
N VAL A 38 -2.02 -3.49 -1.94
CA VAL A 38 -0.74 -3.20 -2.61
C VAL A 38 -0.19 -1.84 -2.21
N ALA A 39 -1.03 -0.81 -2.18
CA ALA A 39 -0.61 0.54 -1.79
C ALA A 39 -0.12 0.60 -0.34
N GLU A 40 -0.76 -0.14 0.58
CA GLU A 40 -0.32 -0.26 1.97
C GLU A 40 1.04 -0.96 2.07
N ALA A 41 1.22 -2.08 1.34
CA ALA A 41 2.50 -2.79 1.30
C ALA A 41 3.65 -1.92 0.77
N LEU A 42 3.39 -1.11 -0.27
CA LEU A 42 4.37 -0.15 -0.80
C LEU A 42 4.71 0.95 0.22
N ARG A 43 3.70 1.49 0.91
CA ARG A 43 3.93 2.49 1.97
C ARG A 43 4.76 1.91 3.10
N GLY A 44 4.48 0.67 3.53
CA GLY A 44 5.27 -0.02 4.55
C GLY A 44 6.74 -0.19 4.16
N ARG A 45 7.03 -0.44 2.88
CA ARG A 45 8.41 -0.50 2.35
C ARG A 45 9.10 0.86 2.31
N GLN A 46 8.37 1.93 1.99
CA GLN A 46 8.92 3.29 1.99
C GLN A 46 9.20 3.81 3.41
N SER A 47 8.38 3.42 4.39
CA SER A 47 8.61 3.73 5.82
C SER A 47 9.76 2.93 6.43
N GLY A 48 10.17 1.83 5.79
CA GLY A 48 11.39 1.07 6.09
C GLY A 48 12.56 1.53 5.22
N GLY A 49 12.79 2.85 5.16
CA GLY A 49 13.86 3.45 4.37
C GLY A 49 15.23 2.77 4.63
N PRO A 50 16.17 2.84 3.67
CA PRO A 50 17.49 2.23 3.75
C PRO A 50 18.39 2.96 4.77
N ASP A 51 18.01 2.99 6.05
CA ASP A 51 18.86 3.46 7.15
C ASP A 51 19.60 2.26 7.79
N ARG A 52 20.16 1.40 6.94
CA ARG A 52 21.15 0.37 7.31
C ARG A 52 22.30 0.27 6.32
N VAL A 53 22.58 1.35 5.59
CA VAL A 53 23.82 1.49 4.81
C VAL A 53 24.59 2.69 5.36
N GLY A 54 25.12 2.52 6.57
CA GLY A 54 25.94 3.55 7.21
C GLY A 54 26.62 3.02 8.46
N HIS A 55 27.95 3.02 8.43
CA HIS A 55 28.87 2.82 9.56
C HIS A 55 29.11 1.40 10.09
N GLY A 56 29.98 0.72 9.37
CA GLY A 56 30.91 -0.26 9.90
C GLY A 56 32.21 -0.27 9.11
N GLU A 57 32.83 0.89 8.86
CA GLU A 57 34.24 0.92 8.48
C GLU A 57 35.06 0.32 9.62
N HIS A 58 35.41 -0.96 9.50
CA HIS A 58 36.44 -1.59 10.31
C HIS A 58 37.49 -2.21 9.36
N ARG A 59 38.40 -1.36 8.89
CA ARG A 59 39.81 -1.74 8.72
C ARG A 59 40.50 -1.27 10.01
N PRO A 60 41.43 -2.03 10.63
CA PRO A 60 42.63 -2.62 10.01
C PRO A 60 42.76 -4.11 10.43
N GLN A 61 43.78 -4.93 10.10
CA GLN A 61 45.22 -4.70 10.01
C GLN A 61 45.88 -5.97 9.43
N LYS A 62 47.01 -5.81 8.74
CA LYS A 62 47.90 -6.90 8.34
C LYS A 62 48.43 -7.66 9.57
N SER A 63 48.42 -8.99 9.50
CA SER A 63 49.43 -9.86 10.11
C SER A 63 50.07 -10.60 8.92
N GLY A 64 51.37 -10.56 8.67
CA GLY A 64 52.44 -10.75 9.64
C GLY A 64 52.79 -12.22 9.59
#